data_AF-A0A941CQP1-F1
#
_entry.id   AF-A0A941CQP1-F1
#
_cell.length_a   1.000
_cell.length_b   1.000
_cell.length_c   1.000
_cell.angle_alpha   90.00
_cell.angle_beta   90.00
_cell.angle_gamma   90.00
#
_symmetry.space_group_name_H-M   'P 1'
#
loop_
_entity.id
_entity.type
_entity.pdbx_description
1 polymer ?
#
loop_
_entity_poly.entity_id
_entity_poly.type
_entity_poly.pdbx_seq_one_letter_code
_entity_poly.pdbx_strand_id
1 'polypeptide(L)'
;MFDLFIYLLGLSIGAAILLTGGYLLISALRSKDTYMRLNRATLLVALVVFFGMLTLNYSLLNSFLASALALLLIRVSYVIYIDAE
;
A
#
# COMPACT_ATOMS: atom_id res chain seq x y z
N MET A 1 -7.62 -32.29 -4.03
CA MET A 1 -6.74 -31.70 -5.08
C MET A 1 -7.05 -30.22 -5.30
N PHE A 2 -8.31 -29.86 -5.58
CA PHE A 2 -8.72 -28.48 -5.80
C PHE A 2 -8.51 -27.57 -4.57
N ASP A 3 -8.85 -28.03 -3.37
CA ASP A 3 -8.65 -27.23 -2.14
C ASP A 3 -7.18 -26.94 -1.84
N LEU A 4 -6.30 -27.93 -2.07
CA LEU A 4 -4.85 -27.76 -1.94
C LEU A 4 -4.32 -26.70 -2.91
N PHE A 5 -4.85 -26.68 -4.14
CA PHE A 5 -4.49 -25.69 -5.14
C PHE A 5 -4.92 -24.27 -4.72
N ILE A 6 -6.14 -24.08 -4.21
CA ILE A 6 -6.61 -22.79 -3.70
C ILE A 6 -5.73 -22.32 -2.52
N TYR A 7 -5.36 -23.23 -1.62
CA TYR A 7 -4.53 -22.90 -0.46
C TYR A 7 -3.12 -22.44 -0.87
N LEU A 8 -2.49 -23.15 -1.81
CA LEU A 8 -1.19 -22.79 -2.38
C LEU A 8 -1.25 -21.44 -3.12
N LEU A 9 -2.36 -21.19 -3.83
CA LEU A 9 -2.57 -19.94 -4.56
C LEU A 9 -2.69 -18.76 -3.59
N GLY A 10 -3.47 -18.89 -2.50
CA GLY A 10 -3.56 -17.88 -1.44
C GLY A 10 -2.21 -17.61 -0.77
N LEU A 11 -1.43 -18.65 -0.46
CA LEU A 11 -0.07 -18.53 0.09
C LEU A 11 0.87 -17.78 -0.86
N SER A 12 0.81 -18.08 -2.16
CA SER A 12 1.65 -17.43 -3.16
C SER A 12 1.33 -15.93 -3.32
N ILE A 13 0.05 -15.56 -3.26
CA ILE A 13 -0.39 -14.16 -3.29
C ILE A 13 0.07 -13.44 -2.02
N GLY A 14 -0.11 -14.05 -0.85
CA GLY A 14 0.36 -13.47 0.42
C GLY A 14 1.88 -13.25 0.45
N ALA A 15 2.65 -14.21 -0.07
CA ALA A 15 4.10 -14.09 -0.18
C ALA A 15 4.51 -12.97 -1.15
N ALA A 16 3.84 -12.85 -2.30
CA ALA A 16 4.09 -11.76 -3.25
C ALA A 16 3.83 -10.38 -2.62
N ILE A 17 2.72 -10.23 -1.89
CA ILE A 17 2.38 -8.98 -1.19
C ILE A 17 3.46 -8.61 -0.17
N LEU A 18 3.92 -9.57 0.63
CA LEU A 18 4.98 -9.35 1.62
C LEU A 18 6.31 -8.96 0.97
N LEU A 19 6.71 -9.64 -0.11
CA LEU A 19 7.94 -9.32 -0.84
C LEU A 19 7.87 -7.93 -1.49
N THR A 20 6.77 -7.59 -2.15
CA THR A 20 6.58 -6.28 -2.77
C THR A 20 6.49 -5.16 -1.73
N GLY A 21 5.75 -5.38 -0.64
CA GLY A 21 5.64 -4.43 0.46
C GLY A 21 7.00 -4.18 1.14
N GLY A 22 7.74 -5.26 1.45
CA GLY A 22 9.08 -5.17 2.01
C GLY A 22 10.08 -4.47 1.09
N TYR A 23 10.03 -4.76 -0.22
CA TYR A 23 10.85 -4.07 -1.21
C TYR A 23 10.57 -2.57 -1.25
N LEU A 24 9.30 -2.16 -1.29
CA LEU A 24 8.92 -0.74 -1.27
C LEU A 24 9.37 -0.04 0.02
N LEU A 25 9.31 -0.73 1.16
CA LEU A 25 9.76 -0.21 2.45
C LEU A 25 11.28 0.05 2.46
N ILE A 26 12.07 -0.94 2.04
CA ILE A 26 13.54 -0.81 1.93
C ILE A 26 13.90 0.27 0.90
N SER A 27 13.19 0.30 -0.22
CA SER A 27 13.40 1.25 -1.32
C SER A 27 13.04 2.68 -0.92
N ALA A 28 12.03 2.89 -0.08
CA ALA A 28 11.71 4.19 0.50
C ALA A 28 12.85 4.66 1.42
N LEU A 29 13.31 3.80 2.34
CA LEU A 29 14.36 4.14 3.31
C LEU A 29 15.72 4.45 2.63
N ARG A 30 16.04 3.81 1.52
CA ARG A 30 17.32 4.02 0.79
C ARG A 30 17.32 5.19 -0.20
N SER A 31 16.16 5.79 -0.50
CA SER A 31 16.09 6.93 -1.42
C SER A 31 16.81 8.15 -0.85
N LYS A 32 17.78 8.73 -1.59
CA LYS A 32 18.43 10.01 -1.21
C LYS A 32 17.54 11.22 -1.49
N ASP A 33 16.60 11.08 -2.41
CA ASP A 33 15.67 12.13 -2.79
C ASP A 33 14.42 12.08 -1.90
N THR A 34 14.13 13.20 -1.23
CA THR A 34 13.02 13.36 -0.28
C THR A 34 11.68 13.12 -0.96
N TYR A 35 11.50 13.63 -2.18
CA TYR A 35 10.26 13.48 -2.94
C TYR A 35 9.99 12.02 -3.31
N MET A 36 11.04 11.30 -3.75
CA MET A 36 10.92 9.90 -4.12
C MET A 36 10.70 9.00 -2.89
N ARG A 37 11.30 9.33 -1.75
CA ARG A 37 11.05 8.67 -0.47
C ARG A 37 9.58 8.83 -0.04
N LEU A 38 9.07 10.06 -0.09
CA LEU A 38 7.71 10.37 0.29
C LEU A 38 6.71 9.61 -0.60
N ASN A 39 6.87 9.70 -1.92
CA ASN A 39 5.96 9.05 -2.87
C ASN A 39 5.92 7.52 -2.69
N ARG A 40 7.07 6.88 -2.40
CA ARG A 40 7.12 5.44 -2.09
C ARG A 40 6.45 5.11 -0.76
N ALA A 41 6.63 5.95 0.27
CA ALA A 41 5.96 5.77 1.55
C ALA A 41 4.43 5.93 1.42
N THR A 42 3.97 6.91 0.65
CA THR A 42 2.55 7.13 0.35
C THR A 42 1.92 5.94 -0.36
N LEU A 43 2.63 5.36 -1.35
CA LEU A 43 2.24 4.11 -2.02
C LEU A 43 2.13 2.94 -1.04
N LEU A 44 3.08 2.83 -0.12
CA LEU A 44 3.09 1.77 0.89
C LEU A 44 1.91 1.90 1.84
N VAL A 45 1.60 3.11 2.31
CA VAL A 45 0.41 3.38 3.14
C VAL A 45 -0.86 3.01 2.40
N ALA A 46 -0.99 3.36 1.12
CA ALA A 46 -2.15 3.00 0.31
C ALA A 46 -2.33 1.48 0.17
N LEU A 47 -1.24 0.74 -0.04
CA LEU A 47 -1.27 -0.72 -0.09
C LEU A 47 -1.65 -1.32 1.27
N VAL A 48 -1.11 -0.80 2.37
CA VAL A 48 -1.46 -1.25 3.72
C VAL A 48 -2.95 -1.00 4.00
N VAL A 49 -3.49 0.17 3.62
CA VAL A 49 -4.93 0.46 3.76
C VAL A 49 -5.76 -0.49 2.91
N PHE A 50 -5.38 -0.72 1.64
CA PHE A 50 -6.09 -1.62 0.75
C PHE A 50 -6.16 -3.05 1.29
N PHE A 51 -5.01 -3.64 1.61
CA PHE A 51 -4.94 -5.00 2.13
C PHE A 51 -5.53 -5.10 3.54
N GLY A 52 -5.35 -4.08 4.39
CA GLY A 52 -5.98 -3.99 5.70
C GLY A 52 -7.51 -4.06 5.60
N MET A 53 -8.11 -3.30 4.69
CA MET A 53 -9.56 -3.35 4.46
C MET A 53 -10.02 -4.70 3.91
N LEU A 54 -9.24 -5.34 3.03
CA LEU A 54 -9.55 -6.70 2.57
C LEU A 54 -9.48 -7.72 3.71
N THR A 55 -8.51 -7.62 4.62
CA THR A 55 -8.43 -8.51 5.80
C THR A 55 -9.61 -8.34 6.77
N LEU A 56 -10.23 -7.16 6.77
CA LEU A 56 -11.44 -6.87 7.53
C LEU A 56 -12.73 -7.29 6.80
N ASN A 57 -12.62 -8.04 5.70
CA ASN A 57 -13.73 -8.49 4.85
C ASN A 57 -14.55 -7.36 4.20
N TYR A 58 -13.97 -6.17 4.00
CA TYR A 58 -14.61 -5.18 3.13
C TYR A 58 -14.56 -5.60 1.66
N SER A 59 -15.56 -5.17 0.89
CA SER A 59 -15.62 -5.43 -0.55
C SER A 59 -14.42 -4.82 -1.29
N LEU A 60 -14.01 -5.43 -2.41
CA LEU A 60 -12.89 -4.96 -3.23
C LEU A 60 -13.01 -3.47 -3.61
N LEU A 61 -14.22 -3.03 -3.96
CA LEU A 61 -14.50 -1.64 -4.31
C LEU A 61 -14.28 -0.72 -3.11
N ASN A 62 -14.76 -1.09 -1.92
CA ASN A 62 -14.61 -0.28 -0.72
C ASN A 62 -13.15 -0.17 -0.28
N SER A 63 -12.40 -1.27 -0.36
CA SER A 63 -10.95 -1.29 -0.08
C SER A 63 -10.18 -0.39 -1.05
N PHE A 64 -10.56 -0.40 -2.34
CA PHE A 64 -9.96 0.47 -3.36
C PHE A 64 -10.29 1.95 -3.13
N LEU A 65 -11.54 2.27 -2.79
CA LEU A 65 -11.94 3.64 -2.48
C LEU A 65 -11.22 4.16 -1.22
N ALA A 66 -11.07 3.33 -0.20
CA ALA A 66 -10.35 3.70 1.02
C ALA A 66 -8.86 3.97 0.76
N SER A 67 -8.19 3.16 -0.07
CA SER A 67 -6.79 3.39 -0.42
C SER A 67 -6.60 4.62 -1.32
N ALA A 68 -7.51 4.86 -2.27
CA ALA A 68 -7.54 6.07 -3.07
C ALA A 68 -7.77 7.34 -2.23
N LEU A 69 -8.66 7.26 -1.23
CA LEU A 69 -8.89 8.34 -0.28
C LEU A 69 -7.62 8.62 0.55
N ALA A 70 -6.95 7.58 1.05
CA ALA A 70 -5.69 7.72 1.79
C ALA A 70 -4.60 8.41 0.93
N LEU A 71 -4.49 8.04 -0.35
CA LEU A 71 -3.58 8.69 -1.30
C LEU A 71 -3.90 10.19 -1.47
N LEU A 72 -5.19 10.52 -1.65
CA LEU A 72 -5.64 11.90 -1.79
C LEU A 72 -5.37 12.73 -0.54
N LEU A 73 -5.68 12.21 0.64
CA LEU A 73 -5.43 12.90 1.91
C LEU A 73 -3.95 13.17 2.11
N ILE A 74 -3.08 12.20 1.85
CA ILE A 74 -1.63 12.40 1.96
C ILE A 74 -1.15 13.44 0.94
N ARG A 75 -1.67 13.42 -0.29
CA ARG A 75 -1.34 14.40 -1.33
C ARG A 75 -1.76 15.81 -0.93
N VAL A 76 -2.98 15.97 -0.39
CA VAL A 76 -3.50 17.27 0.08
C VAL A 76 -2.68 17.78 1.26
N SER A 77 -2.41 16.93 2.26
CA SER A 77 -1.56 17.30 3.40
C SER A 77 -0.16 17.74 2.97
N TYR A 78 0.40 17.12 1.93
CA TYR A 78 1.71 17.50 1.41
C TYR A 78 1.69 18.89 0.75
N VAL A 79 0.68 19.18 -0.06
CA VAL A 79 0.51 20.51 -0.68
C VAL A 79 0.38 21.59 0.39
N ILE A 80 -0.44 21.35 1.42
CA ILE A 80 -0.63 22.28 2.54
C ILE A 80 0.69 22.50 3.30
N TYR A 81 1.48 21.45 3.52
CA TYR A 81 2.74 21.56 4.26
C TYR A 81 3.80 22.37 3.49
N ILE A 82 3.87 22.21 2.16
CA ILE A 82 4.79 23.01 1.33
C ILE A 82 4.36 24.48 1.30
N ASP A 83 3.07 24.79 1.20
CA ASP A 83 2.59 26.18 1.16
C ASP A 83 2.73 26.90 2.52
N ALA A 84 2.93 26.16 3.61
CA ALA A 84 3.09 26.70 4.95
C ALA A 84 4.56 27.02 5.33
N GLU A 85 5.53 26.60 4.51
CA GLU A 85 6.98 26.76 4.71
C GLU A 85 7.55 27.84 3.78
#